data_AF-A0A1C7P5M4-F1
#
_entry.id   AF-A0A1C7P5M4-F1
#
_cell.length_a   1.000
_cell.length_b   1.000
_cell.length_c   1.000
_cell.angle_alpha   90.00
_cell.angle_beta   90.00
_cell.angle_gamma   90.00
#
_symmetry.space_group_name_H-M   'P 1'
#
loop_
_entity.id
_entity.type
_entity.pdbx_description
1 polymer ?
#
loop_
_entity_poly.entity_id
_entity_poly.type
_entity_poly.pdbx_seq_one_letter_code
_entity_poly.pdbx_strand_id
1 'polypeptide(L)' 'MFELNDRQEIVTVSSSLEAADLLLNKWPTKRGPSYKLAVMTCLASFQGKQPPELVRQDLIAAAIEAHIYVKPRSISI' A
#
# COMPACT_ATOMS: atom_id res chain seq x y z
N MET A 1 30.10 -10.19 13.01
CA MET A 1 29.83 -9.35 11.83
C MET A 1 28.39 -9.61 11.46
N PHE A 2 27.49 -8.66 11.75
CA PHE A 2 26.06 -8.76 11.47
C PHE A 2 25.76 -7.75 10.36
N GLU A 3 25.78 -8.19 9.11
CA GLU A 3 25.25 -7.40 7.99
C GLU A 3 23.72 -7.53 8.02
N LEU A 4 23.09 -6.63 8.76
CA LEU A 4 21.67 -6.36 8.60
C LEU A 4 21.54 -5.67 7.25
N ASN A 5 20.99 -6.39 6.26
CA ASN A 5 20.57 -5.79 4.99
C ASN A 5 19.36 -4.88 5.28
N ASP A 6 19.66 -3.69 5.83
CA ASP A 6 18.76 -2.61 6.24
C ASP A 6 18.20 -1.86 5.01
N ARG A 7 17.72 -2.61 4.01
CA ARG A 7 17.06 -2.02 2.85
C ARG A 7 15.62 -1.71 3.22
N GLN A 8 15.42 -0.62 3.93
CA GLN A 8 14.10 0.00 4.03
C GLN A 8 13.75 0.57 2.66
N GLU A 9 13.16 -0.27 1.80
CA GLU A 9 12.81 0.10 0.44
C GLU A 9 11.58 1.04 0.49
N ILE A 10 11.84 2.34 0.40
CA ILE A 10 10.78 3.36 0.38
C ILE A 10 10.15 3.33 -1.01
N VAL A 11 8.94 2.76 -1.11
CA VAL A 11 8.16 2.80 -2.34
C VAL A 11 7.19 3.96 -2.27
N THR A 12 7.28 4.87 -3.24
CA THR A 12 6.28 5.92 -3.43
C THR A 12 5.20 5.36 -4.35
N VAL A 13 3.95 5.44 -3.92
CA VAL A 13 2.78 5.01 -4.71
C VAL A 13 2.04 6.25 -5.17
N SER A 14 1.99 6.45 -6.48
CA SER A 14 1.46 7.64 -7.14
C SER A 14 0.10 7.39 -7.82
N SER A 15 -0.27 6.11 -7.99
CA SER A 15 -1.46 5.68 -8.70
C SER A 15 -2.00 4.36 -8.15
N SER A 16 -3.30 4.11 -8.36
CA SER A 16 -3.98 2.86 -7.99
C SER A 16 -3.32 1.63 -8.64
N LEU A 17 -2.68 1.78 -9.80
CA LEU A 17 -1.97 0.70 -10.49
C LEU A 17 -0.65 0.34 -9.78
N GLU A 18 0.15 1.34 -9.39
CA GLU A 18 1.36 1.12 -8.57
C GLU A 18 0.99 0.51 -7.22
N ALA A 19 -0.15 0.93 -6.64
CA ALA A 19 -0.65 0.37 -5.40
C ALA A 19 -0.98 -1.13 -5.55
N ALA A 20 -1.64 -1.51 -6.65
CA ALA A 20 -1.97 -2.89 -6.95
C ALA A 20 -0.72 -3.74 -7.21
N ASP A 21 0.24 -3.23 -7.98
CA ASP A 21 1.51 -3.91 -8.23
C ASP A 21 2.27 -4.15 -6.91
N LEU A 22 2.33 -3.14 -6.05
CA LEU A 22 2.94 -3.25 -4.73
C LEU A 22 2.24 -4.30 -3.86
N LEU A 23 0.89 -4.31 -3.82
CA LEU A 23 0.11 -5.32 -3.09
C LEU A 23 0.32 -6.75 -3.61
N LEU A 24 0.54 -6.92 -4.92
CA LEU A 24 0.66 -8.23 -5.56
C LEU A 24 2.10 -8.77 -5.54
N ASN A 25 3.10 -7.92 -5.77
CA ASN A 25 4.48 -8.33 -5.97
C ASN A 25 5.39 -8.03 -4.78
N LYS A 26 5.18 -6.90 -4.10
CA LYS A 26 6.09 -6.39 -3.06
C LYS A 26 5.57 -6.60 -1.63
N TRP A 27 4.29 -6.95 -1.49
CA TRP A 27 3.65 -7.03 -0.18
C TRP A 27 4.13 -8.23 0.65
N PRO A 28 4.62 -8.02 1.87
CA PRO A 28 5.23 -9.08 2.68
C PRO A 28 4.22 -10.09 3.20
N THR A 29 3.01 -9.64 3.56
CA THR A 29 1.98 -10.47 4.20
C THR A 29 0.66 -10.37 3.46
N LYS A 30 0.41 -11.33 2.55
CA LYS A 30 -0.83 -11.40 1.73
C LYS A 30 -1.98 -12.06 2.49
N ARG A 31 -2.21 -11.62 3.74
CA ARG A 31 -3.25 -12.16 4.63
C ARG A 31 -3.95 -11.01 5.33
N GLY A 32 -5.21 -11.22 5.69
CA GLY A 32 -5.99 -10.23 6.42
C GLY A 32 -7.19 -9.68 5.65
N PRO A 33 -8.27 -9.27 6.36
CA PRO A 33 -9.40 -8.58 5.75
C PRO A 33 -8.99 -7.27 5.07
N SER A 34 -8.08 -6.48 5.65
CA SER A 34 -7.71 -5.17 5.10
C SER A 34 -6.87 -5.32 3.83
N TYR A 35 -6.00 -6.34 3.76
CA TYR A 35 -5.28 -6.67 2.52
C TYR A 35 -6.23 -6.98 1.37
N LYS A 36 -7.23 -7.84 1.62
CA LYS A 36 -8.22 -8.21 0.59
C LYS A 36 -9.04 -6.99 0.15
N LEU A 37 -9.46 -6.16 1.10
CA LEU A 37 -10.18 -4.92 0.81
C LEU A 37 -9.31 -3.98 -0.04
N ALA A 38 -8.06 -3.74 0.33
CA ALA A 38 -7.15 -2.89 -0.43
C ALA A 38 -6.98 -3.36 -1.89
N VAL A 39 -6.83 -4.67 -2.12
CA VAL A 39 -6.76 -5.23 -3.49
C VAL A 39 -8.06 -5.00 -4.26
N MET A 40 -9.22 -5.24 -3.64
CA MET A 40 -10.53 -5.03 -4.27
C MET A 40 -10.78 -3.55 -4.59
N THR A 41 -10.43 -2.66 -3.68
CA THR A 41 -10.59 -1.21 -3.83
C THR A 41 -9.64 -0.66 -4.90
N CYS A 42 -8.39 -1.12 -4.95
CA CYS A 42 -7.47 -0.79 -6.04
C CYS A 42 -8.06 -1.17 -7.41
N LEU A 43 -8.63 -2.38 -7.52
CA LEU A 43 -9.25 -2.84 -8.76
C LEU A 43 -10.51 -2.03 -9.12
N ALA A 44 -11.34 -1.71 -8.13
CA ALA A 44 -12.54 -0.90 -8.33
C ALA A 44 -12.19 0.54 -8.77
N SER A 45 -11.14 1.13 -8.20
CA SER A 45 -10.65 2.45 -8.58
C SER A 45 -10.05 2.45 -9.98
N PHE A 46 -9.32 1.41 -10.37
CA PHE A 46 -8.85 1.24 -11.75
C PHE A 46 -10.01 1.18 -12.75
N GLN A 47 -11.16 0.61 -12.37
CA GLN A 47 -12.39 0.60 -13.19
C GLN A 47 -13.18 1.93 -13.12
N GLY A 48 -12.68 2.95 -12.41
CA GLY A 48 -13.38 4.23 -12.22
C GLY A 48 -14.59 4.17 -11.29
N LYS A 49 -14.75 3.07 -10.54
CA LYS A 49 -15.90 2.85 -9.63
C LYS A 49 -15.68 3.40 -8.23
N GLN A 50 -14.43 3.65 -7.84
CA GLN A 50 -14.03 4.11 -6.51
C GLN A 50 -13.04 5.28 -6.63
N PRO A 51 -13.18 6.31 -5.78
CA PRO A 51 -12.22 7.41 -5.77
C PRO A 51 -10.85 6.92 -5.25
N PRO A 52 -9.74 7.47 -5.78
CA PRO A 52 -8.39 7.10 -5.36
C PRO A 52 -8.12 7.44 -3.88
N GLU A 53 -8.86 8.36 -3.29
CA GLU A 53 -8.76 8.68 -1.87
C GLU A 53 -9.16 7.49 -0.97
N LEU A 54 -10.17 6.72 -1.38
CA LEU A 54 -10.63 5.55 -0.63
C LEU A 54 -9.62 4.39 -0.77
N VAL A 55 -9.00 4.25 -1.95
CA VAL A 55 -7.86 3.33 -2.16
C VAL A 55 -6.75 3.64 -1.17
N ARG A 56 -6.39 4.92 -1.00
CA ARG A 56 -5.32 5.35 -0.09
C ARG A 56 -5.63 4.97 1.35
N GLN A 57 -6.87 5.15 1.80
CA GLN A 57 -7.31 4.79 3.15
C GLN A 57 -7.22 3.28 3.39
N ASP A 58 -7.72 2.47 2.46
CA ASP A 58 -7.66 1.01 2.56
C ASP A 58 -6.22 0.49 2.51
N LEU A 59 -5.35 1.12 1.70
CA LEU A 59 -3.93 0.78 1.65
C LEU A 59 -3.22 1.04 2.99
N ILE A 60 -3.54 2.15 3.65
CA ILE A 60 -2.99 2.49 4.96
C ILE A 60 -3.50 1.49 6.00
N ALA A 61 -4.78 1.12 5.97
CA ALA A 61 -5.33 0.09 6.86
C ALA A 61 -4.65 -1.26 6.65
N ALA A 62 -4.44 -1.68 5.39
CA ALA A 62 -3.69 -2.89 5.07
C ALA A 62 -2.24 -2.82 5.57
N ALA A 63 -1.57 -1.68 5.43
CA ALA A 63 -0.21 -1.50 5.91
C ALA A 63 -0.14 -1.58 7.43
N ILE A 64 -1.07 -0.95 8.15
CA ILE A 64 -1.18 -1.05 9.62
C ILE A 64 -1.36 -2.51 10.04
N GLU A 65 -2.25 -3.25 9.38
CA GLU A 65 -2.47 -4.68 9.65
C GLU A 65 -1.22 -5.52 9.39
N ALA A 66 -0.45 -5.19 8.35
CA ALA A 66 0.80 -5.86 8.02
C ALA A 66 2.01 -5.34 8.83
N HIS A 67 1.80 -4.44 9.81
CA HIS A 67 2.85 -3.75 10.56
C HIS A 67 3.88 -3.02 9.67
N ILE A 68 3.44 -2.53 8.51
CA ILE A 68 4.21 -1.72 7.56
C ILE A 68 4.02 -0.24 7.92
N TYR A 69 5.12 0.47 8.09
CA TYR A 69 5.10 1.90 8.38
C TYR A 69 4.79 2.70 7.10
N VAL A 70 3.67 3.44 7.11
CA VAL A 70 3.29 4.35 6.02
C VAL A 70 3.48 5.78 6.49
N LYS A 71 4.30 6.56 5.78
CA LYS A 71 4.44 7.99 6.02
C LYS A 71 3.67 8.75 4.94
N PRO A 72 2.60 9.49 5.26
CA PRO A 72 2.02 10.42 4.30
C PRO A 72 3.11 11.41 3.89
N ARG A 73 3.22 11.69 2.59
CA ARG A 73 4.16 12.72 2.11
C ARG A 73 3.67 14.05 2.65
N SER A 74 4.22 14.45 3.80
CA SER A 74 4.00 15.77 4.36
C SER A 74 4.63 16.77 3.40
N ILE A 75 3.80 17.42 2.60
CA ILE A 75 4.19 18.67 1.94
C ILE A 75 4.24 19.69 3.08
N SER A 76 5.45 19.93 3.60
CA SER A 76 5.68 21.15 4.38
C SER A 76 5.45 22.32 3.44
N ILE A 77 4.41 23.09 3.76
CA ILE A 77 4.02 24.34 3.11
C ILE A 77 4.92 25.45 3.62
#